data_AF-A0A9Q3VKR6-F1
#
_entry.id   AF-A0A9Q3VKR6-F1
#
_cell.length_a   1.000
_cell.length_b   1.000
_cell.length_c   1.000
_cell.angle_alpha   90.00
_cell.angle_beta   90.00
_cell.angle_gamma   90.00
#
_symmetry.space_group_name_H-M   'P 1'
#
loop_
_entity.id
_entity.type
_entity.pdbx_description
1 polymer ?
#
loop_
_entity_poly.entity_id
_entity_poly.type
_entity_poly.pdbx_seq_one_letter_code
_entity_poly.pdbx_strand_id
1 'polypeptide(L)'
;MTYCVWHRGLGITLDLTEADLGHPEYPRLLDEIYGNYQPDLLYCLEAHEDEGFICPGFMAVRKVDGRPHAMHVARGERPETKAESDLHKALREYTVKVASGEGFRVTGAERAERGKHRTDVTVESGGSRRLAYEIQLAAIAGGSVDERTRSAHREGLTPLWLVNNENAIPIDRAPWARLNVQSWRDVTDRAALPVRGGIKQLHMSRCDWSNPVPCPLQGAGRCGGRHALWEPVRGLYYDDVIRRTATGELVSLYLPHPAGRRGWHMWVTPTDKDEFLEGRPEPLPGSAAALRAGGADPLPAPRTAAWEAGDGMEAGLRGELTRARDDERPIDASLWHTEPGSSEFSRPFTVGEFVIPGDLVAARRTFTRALEHCADIAAHLPSGVDVAAGRAEITGGQRERLADARERCRRLAEEMHTHPWWETVGDRHAAREALTHAATHDTASWTVRPGIGPAVQGEVV
;
A
#
# COMPACT_ATOMS: atom_id res chain seq x y z
N MET A 1 -9.74 24.42 -13.72
CA MET A 1 -10.56 24.34 -14.96
C MET A 1 -10.03 25.41 -15.87
N THR A 2 -9.79 25.08 -17.14
CA THR A 2 -9.31 26.05 -18.14
C THR A 2 -10.34 26.14 -19.27
N TYR A 3 -10.35 27.30 -19.93
CA TYR A 3 -11.20 27.57 -21.08
C TYR A 3 -10.47 27.35 -22.40
N CYS A 4 -9.15 27.18 -22.39
CA CYS A 4 -8.36 26.93 -23.60
C CYS A 4 -7.62 25.59 -23.51
N VAL A 5 -7.65 24.81 -24.59
CA VAL A 5 -6.96 23.51 -24.68
C VAL A 5 -6.30 23.33 -26.04
N TRP A 6 -5.21 22.58 -26.09
CA TRP A 6 -4.52 22.25 -27.33
C TRP A 6 -5.02 20.93 -27.91
N HIS A 7 -5.45 20.91 -29.17
CA HIS A 7 -5.90 19.73 -29.89
C HIS A 7 -4.76 19.11 -30.70
N ARG A 8 -4.14 18.06 -30.16
CA ARG A 8 -2.91 17.46 -30.74
C ARG A 8 -3.10 16.88 -32.13
N GLY A 9 -4.26 16.27 -32.41
CA GLY A 9 -4.53 15.65 -33.71
C GLY A 9 -4.66 16.64 -34.87
N LEU A 10 -5.00 17.90 -34.57
CA LEU A 10 -5.18 18.96 -35.55
C LEU A 10 -4.11 20.04 -35.45
N GLY A 11 -3.37 20.09 -34.33
CA GLY A 11 -2.34 21.09 -34.08
C GLY A 11 -2.93 22.49 -33.91
N ILE A 12 -4.05 22.62 -33.19
CA ILE A 12 -4.78 23.88 -33.01
C ILE A 12 -5.15 24.13 -31.55
N THR A 13 -5.33 25.39 -31.17
CA THR A 13 -5.81 25.80 -29.84
C THR A 13 -7.32 26.02 -29.87
N LEU A 14 -8.04 25.36 -28.99
CA LEU A 14 -9.50 25.47 -28.88
C LEU A 14 -9.87 26.42 -27.74
N ASP A 15 -10.74 27.39 -28.02
CA ASP A 15 -11.36 28.27 -27.03
C ASP A 15 -12.77 27.78 -26.70
N LEU A 16 -12.94 27.15 -25.54
CA LEU A 16 -14.21 26.59 -25.09
C LEU A 16 -15.25 27.66 -24.70
N THR A 17 -14.89 28.94 -24.68
CA THR A 17 -15.87 30.02 -24.50
C THR A 17 -16.62 30.38 -25.78
N GLU A 18 -16.04 30.05 -26.94
CA GLU A 18 -16.62 30.30 -28.25
C GLU A 18 -17.46 29.12 -28.75
N ALA A 19 -18.55 29.41 -29.47
CA ALA A 19 -19.51 28.40 -29.90
C ALA A 19 -18.92 27.41 -30.93
N ASP A 20 -17.96 27.87 -31.72
CA ASP A 20 -17.22 27.11 -32.75
C ASP A 20 -15.80 26.74 -32.29
N LEU A 21 -15.51 26.90 -31.00
CA LEU A 21 -14.19 26.69 -30.40
C LEU A 21 -13.08 27.62 -30.93
N GLY A 22 -13.46 28.73 -31.58
CA GLY A 22 -12.53 29.63 -32.26
C GLY A 22 -12.15 29.18 -33.67
N HIS A 23 -12.79 28.14 -34.20
CA HIS A 23 -12.46 27.50 -35.47
C HIS A 23 -13.71 27.24 -36.33
N PRO A 24 -14.22 28.26 -37.05
CA PRO A 24 -15.42 28.15 -37.88
C PRO A 24 -15.30 27.13 -39.02
N GLU A 25 -14.08 26.78 -39.43
CA GLU A 25 -13.78 25.75 -40.42
C GLU A 25 -14.04 24.32 -39.92
N TYR A 26 -14.19 24.11 -38.61
CA TYR A 26 -14.53 22.82 -38.00
C TYR A 26 -15.84 22.88 -37.18
N PRO A 27 -17.00 23.12 -37.82
CA PRO A 27 -18.27 23.40 -37.14
C PRO A 27 -18.83 22.24 -36.29
N ARG A 28 -18.24 21.04 -36.37
CA ARG A 28 -18.63 19.85 -35.61
C ARG A 28 -17.54 19.36 -34.66
N LEU A 29 -16.44 20.08 -34.53
CA LEU A 29 -15.27 19.64 -33.76
C LEU A 29 -15.61 19.34 -32.30
N LEU A 30 -16.45 20.16 -31.68
CA LEU A 30 -16.90 19.92 -30.31
C LEU A 30 -17.67 18.59 -30.20
N ASP A 31 -18.58 18.31 -31.13
CA ASP A 31 -19.34 17.07 -31.17
C ASP A 31 -18.44 15.85 -31.47
N GLU A 32 -17.40 16.02 -32.28
CA GLU A 32 -16.42 14.98 -32.59
C GLU A 32 -15.54 14.65 -31.38
N ILE A 33 -15.04 15.66 -30.68
CA ILE A 33 -14.32 15.53 -29.41
C ILE A 33 -15.19 14.82 -28.37
N TYR A 34 -16.49 15.15 -28.32
CA TYR A 34 -17.44 14.48 -27.41
C TYR A 34 -17.80 13.06 -27.83
N GLY A 35 -17.92 12.80 -29.13
CA GLY A 35 -18.41 11.54 -29.69
C GLY A 35 -17.33 10.46 -29.82
N ASN A 36 -16.07 10.85 -29.92
CA ASN A 36 -14.94 9.93 -30.14
C ASN A 36 -13.73 10.32 -29.29
N TYR A 37 -13.91 10.39 -27.98
CA TYR A 37 -12.83 10.72 -27.06
C TYR A 37 -11.65 9.74 -27.20
N GLN A 38 -10.47 10.29 -27.46
CA GLN A 38 -9.20 9.57 -27.37
C GLN A 38 -8.38 10.13 -26.21
N PRO A 39 -7.83 9.27 -25.32
CA PRO A 39 -6.71 9.67 -24.47
C PRO A 39 -5.61 10.24 -25.37
N ASP A 40 -4.96 11.32 -24.97
CA ASP A 40 -3.99 12.10 -25.78
C ASP A 40 -4.55 12.99 -26.90
N LEU A 41 -5.87 13.20 -27.02
CA LEU A 41 -6.40 14.14 -28.04
C LEU A 41 -6.20 15.61 -27.64
N LEU A 42 -6.43 15.92 -26.37
CA LEU A 42 -6.41 17.28 -25.83
C LEU A 42 -5.36 17.43 -24.74
N TYR A 43 -4.63 18.54 -24.80
CA TYR A 43 -3.59 18.93 -23.85
C TYR A 43 -3.92 20.27 -23.22
N CYS A 44 -3.38 20.49 -22.02
CA CYS A 44 -3.41 21.82 -21.43
C CYS A 44 -2.59 22.76 -22.34
N LEU A 45 -3.16 23.91 -22.70
CA LEU A 45 -2.47 24.88 -23.56
C LEU A 45 -1.17 25.39 -22.89
N GLU A 46 -1.22 25.65 -21.58
CA GLU A 46 -0.05 26.06 -20.79
C GLU A 46 1.08 25.01 -20.83
N ALA A 47 0.72 23.72 -20.85
CA ALA A 47 1.69 22.63 -20.95
C ALA A 47 2.26 22.46 -22.36
N HIS A 48 1.56 22.95 -23.37
CA HIS A 48 2.05 22.94 -24.74
C HIS A 48 3.01 24.10 -25.01
N GLU A 49 2.73 25.27 -24.44
CA GLU A 49 3.46 26.52 -24.71
C GLU A 49 4.73 26.68 -23.86
N ASP A 50 4.84 26.02 -22.70
CA ASP A 50 6.00 26.11 -21.81
C ASP A 50 6.83 24.81 -21.80
N GLU A 51 8.07 24.86 -22.32
CA GLU A 51 9.00 23.72 -22.43
C GLU A 51 9.41 23.11 -21.08
N GLY A 52 9.06 23.74 -19.95
CA GLY A 52 9.26 23.21 -18.59
C GLY A 52 8.01 22.65 -17.92
N PHE A 53 6.83 22.77 -18.52
CA PHE A 53 5.56 22.45 -17.86
C PHE A 53 5.05 21.04 -18.22
N ILE A 54 5.01 20.16 -17.21
CA ILE A 54 4.48 18.81 -17.37
C ILE A 54 2.96 18.83 -17.11
N CYS A 55 2.16 18.57 -18.15
CA CYS A 55 0.70 18.42 -18.03
C CYS A 55 0.34 17.31 -17.02
N PRO A 56 -0.53 17.55 -16.02
CA PRO A 56 -0.83 16.58 -14.96
C PRO A 56 -1.72 15.40 -15.41
N GLY A 57 -2.12 15.35 -16.68
CA GLY A 57 -2.99 14.32 -17.26
C GLY A 57 -3.46 14.69 -18.66
N PHE A 58 -4.38 13.92 -19.25
CA PHE A 58 -5.05 14.33 -20.48
C PHE A 58 -6.12 15.38 -20.18
N MET A 59 -6.50 16.19 -21.15
CA MET A 59 -7.65 17.07 -21.01
C MET A 59 -8.91 16.38 -21.50
N ALA A 60 -10.00 16.55 -20.76
CA ALA A 60 -11.33 16.17 -21.17
C ALA A 60 -12.25 17.39 -21.15
N VAL A 61 -13.19 17.45 -22.09
CA VAL A 61 -14.21 18.50 -22.13
C VAL A 61 -15.49 17.97 -21.49
N ARG A 62 -16.12 18.74 -20.60
CA ARG A 62 -17.42 18.45 -19.98
C ARG A 62 -18.37 19.63 -20.19
N LYS A 63 -19.67 19.38 -20.37
CA LYS A 63 -20.68 20.45 -20.35
C LYS A 63 -21.08 20.75 -18.90
N VAL A 64 -20.95 22.01 -18.49
CA VAL A 64 -21.47 22.56 -17.23
C VAL A 64 -22.46 23.65 -17.63
N ASP A 65 -23.72 23.50 -17.23
CA ASP A 65 -24.82 24.41 -17.62
C ASP A 65 -24.92 24.68 -19.13
N GLY A 66 -24.66 23.63 -19.93
CA GLY A 66 -24.69 23.70 -21.39
C GLY A 66 -23.42 24.27 -22.05
N ARG A 67 -22.45 24.76 -21.26
CA ARG A 67 -21.19 25.33 -21.74
C ARG A 67 -20.02 24.35 -21.59
N PRO A 68 -19.16 24.18 -22.60
CA PRO A 68 -18.03 23.29 -22.51
C PRO A 68 -16.94 23.85 -21.58
N HIS A 69 -16.36 22.99 -20.75
CA HIS A 69 -15.28 23.30 -19.82
C HIS A 69 -14.24 22.19 -19.87
N ALA A 70 -12.95 22.53 -19.80
CA ALA A 70 -11.90 21.53 -19.76
C ALA A 70 -11.47 21.19 -18.32
N MET A 71 -11.22 19.91 -18.09
CA MET A 71 -10.65 19.41 -16.86
C MET A 71 -9.53 18.41 -17.14
N HIS A 72 -8.54 18.39 -16.25
CA HIS A 72 -7.53 17.34 -16.23
C HIS A 72 -8.18 16.01 -15.82
N VAL A 73 -7.90 14.96 -16.57
CA VAL A 73 -8.23 13.57 -16.24
C VAL A 73 -6.94 12.78 -16.07
N ALA A 74 -6.91 11.86 -15.10
CA ALA A 74 -5.70 11.08 -14.86
C ALA A 74 -5.41 10.16 -16.05
N ARG A 75 -4.14 9.81 -16.24
CA ARG A 75 -3.72 8.90 -17.31
C ARG A 75 -4.41 7.54 -17.13
N GLY A 76 -5.24 7.13 -18.10
CA GLY A 76 -6.02 5.89 -18.05
C GLY A 76 -7.49 6.05 -17.62
N GLU A 77 -7.94 7.25 -17.26
CA GLU A 77 -9.37 7.53 -17.05
C GLU A 77 -10.05 7.84 -18.39
N ARG A 78 -11.19 7.17 -18.67
CA ARG A 78 -12.12 7.59 -19.73
C ARG A 78 -13.11 8.61 -19.15
N PRO A 79 -13.22 9.82 -19.69
CA PRO A 79 -14.34 10.70 -19.44
C PRO A 79 -15.52 10.18 -20.27
N GLU A 80 -16.52 9.60 -19.63
CA GLU A 80 -17.78 9.29 -20.30
C GLU A 80 -18.65 10.54 -20.33
N THR A 81 -18.75 11.16 -21.50
CA THR A 81 -19.53 12.38 -21.77
C THR A 81 -20.98 12.10 -22.21
N LYS A 82 -21.59 11.00 -21.76
CA LYS A 82 -23.02 10.73 -21.97
C LYS A 82 -23.64 9.93 -20.82
N ALA A 83 -24.97 9.85 -20.85
CA ALA A 83 -25.85 9.09 -19.96
C ALA A 83 -25.22 7.77 -19.45
N GLU A 84 -25.53 7.41 -18.19
CA GLU A 84 -25.16 6.16 -17.49
C GLU A 84 -24.66 5.07 -18.45
N SER A 85 -23.35 4.81 -18.46
CA SER A 85 -22.75 3.88 -19.42
C SER A 85 -23.30 2.48 -19.26
N ASP A 86 -23.27 1.71 -20.33
CA ASP A 86 -23.73 0.32 -20.31
C ASP A 86 -22.97 -0.51 -19.26
N LEU A 87 -21.71 -0.16 -18.97
CA LEU A 87 -20.93 -0.80 -17.90
C LEU A 87 -21.44 -0.40 -16.51
N HIS A 88 -21.74 0.88 -16.28
CA HIS A 88 -22.37 1.34 -15.04
C HIS A 88 -23.70 0.62 -14.79
N LYS A 89 -24.56 0.57 -15.82
CA LYS A 89 -25.84 -0.14 -15.75
C LYS A 89 -25.65 -1.63 -15.48
N ALA A 90 -24.75 -2.29 -16.21
CA ALA A 90 -24.51 -3.71 -16.05
C ALA A 90 -24.00 -4.05 -14.63
N LEU A 91 -23.06 -3.26 -14.10
CA LEU A 91 -22.57 -3.45 -12.73
C LEU A 91 -23.69 -3.20 -11.71
N ARG A 92 -24.50 -2.16 -11.91
CA ARG A 92 -25.65 -1.85 -11.05
C ARG A 92 -26.69 -2.96 -11.04
N GLU A 93 -27.08 -3.46 -12.22
CA GLU A 93 -27.98 -4.61 -12.39
C GLU A 93 -27.39 -5.88 -11.76
N TYR A 94 -26.09 -6.12 -11.92
CA TYR A 94 -25.38 -7.23 -11.30
C TYR A 94 -25.45 -7.14 -9.77
N THR A 95 -25.17 -5.97 -9.19
CA THR A 95 -25.28 -5.73 -7.74
C THR A 95 -26.69 -6.01 -7.23
N VAL A 96 -27.71 -5.49 -7.92
CA VAL A 96 -29.12 -5.72 -7.56
C VAL A 96 -29.46 -7.20 -7.64
N LYS A 97 -29.05 -7.89 -8.71
CA LYS A 97 -29.32 -9.32 -8.94
C LYS A 97 -28.69 -10.18 -7.85
N VAL A 98 -27.41 -9.98 -7.55
CA VAL A 98 -26.72 -10.75 -6.51
C VAL A 98 -27.32 -10.47 -5.14
N ALA A 99 -27.46 -9.20 -4.75
CA ALA A 99 -27.99 -8.84 -3.43
C ALA A 99 -29.43 -9.36 -3.22
N SER A 100 -30.28 -9.28 -4.25
CA SER A 100 -31.64 -9.82 -4.19
C SER A 100 -31.64 -11.35 -4.15
N GLY A 101 -30.73 -12.01 -4.88
CA GLY A 101 -30.56 -13.47 -4.86
C GLY A 101 -30.13 -14.02 -3.49
N GLU A 102 -29.35 -13.24 -2.74
CA GLU A 102 -29.00 -13.50 -1.33
C GLU A 102 -30.13 -13.18 -0.34
N GLY A 103 -31.28 -12.69 -0.82
CA GLY A 103 -32.44 -12.34 0.00
C GLY A 103 -32.35 -10.99 0.72
N PHE A 104 -31.41 -10.13 0.34
CA PHE A 104 -31.33 -8.78 0.89
C PHE A 104 -32.38 -7.85 0.28
N ARG A 105 -32.79 -6.84 1.04
CA ARG A 105 -33.66 -5.79 0.51
C ARG A 105 -32.83 -4.81 -0.30
N VAL A 106 -33.19 -4.61 -1.56
CA VAL A 106 -32.47 -3.72 -2.46
C VAL A 106 -33.35 -2.56 -2.88
N THR A 107 -32.82 -1.34 -2.81
CA THR A 107 -33.44 -0.14 -3.37
C THR A 107 -32.54 0.41 -4.46
N GLY A 108 -33.00 0.32 -5.70
CA GLY A 108 -32.34 0.94 -6.85
C GLY A 108 -32.72 2.41 -6.97
N ALA A 109 -31.81 3.17 -7.56
CA ALA A 109 -31.95 4.60 -7.76
C ALA A 109 -33.23 5.06 -8.53
N GLU A 110 -33.95 4.20 -9.23
CA GLU A 110 -35.15 4.56 -10.04
C GLU A 110 -36.35 5.03 -9.23
N ARG A 111 -36.38 4.80 -7.91
CA ARG A 111 -37.50 5.16 -7.03
C ARG A 111 -37.33 6.45 -6.22
N ALA A 112 -36.22 7.18 -6.36
CA ALA A 112 -36.01 8.41 -5.61
C ALA A 112 -36.68 9.61 -6.31
N GLU A 113 -37.64 10.24 -5.63
CA GLU A 113 -38.27 11.49 -6.08
C GLU A 113 -37.21 12.58 -6.33
N ARG A 114 -37.47 13.38 -7.37
CA ARG A 114 -36.61 14.43 -7.92
C ARG A 114 -35.82 15.22 -6.85
N GLY A 115 -34.49 15.20 -6.96
CA GLY A 115 -33.66 16.35 -6.61
C GLY A 115 -32.61 16.20 -5.49
N LYS A 116 -32.44 15.03 -4.86
CA LYS A 116 -31.39 14.81 -3.85
C LYS A 116 -30.49 13.63 -4.19
N HIS A 117 -29.22 13.77 -3.82
CA HIS A 117 -28.09 12.86 -4.08
C HIS A 117 -28.50 11.39 -4.18
N ARG A 118 -28.17 10.78 -5.32
CA ARG A 118 -28.70 9.48 -5.73
C ARG A 118 -27.60 8.43 -5.61
N THR A 119 -27.62 7.66 -4.53
CA THR A 119 -26.86 6.41 -4.40
C THR A 119 -27.31 5.43 -5.48
N ASP A 120 -26.37 4.73 -6.14
CA ASP A 120 -26.71 3.82 -7.24
C ASP A 120 -27.55 2.62 -6.78
N VAL A 121 -27.13 1.97 -5.69
CA VAL A 121 -27.84 0.83 -5.08
C VAL A 121 -27.72 0.89 -3.56
N THR A 122 -28.85 0.83 -2.87
CA THR A 122 -28.87 0.58 -1.42
C THR A 122 -29.19 -0.88 -1.15
N VAL A 123 -28.39 -1.54 -0.31
CA VAL A 123 -28.60 -2.93 0.12
C VAL A 123 -28.79 -2.95 1.63
N GLU A 124 -29.90 -3.54 2.09
CA GLU A 124 -30.22 -3.70 3.50
C GLU A 124 -30.32 -5.18 3.85
N SER A 125 -29.54 -5.61 4.82
CA SER A 125 -29.63 -6.96 5.39
C SER A 125 -30.61 -6.98 6.57
N GLY A 126 -31.14 -8.16 6.92
CA GLY A 126 -32.11 -8.32 8.01
C GLY A 126 -31.59 -7.91 9.39
N GLY A 127 -30.26 -7.86 9.58
CA GLY A 127 -29.64 -7.13 10.67
C GLY A 127 -29.30 -5.72 10.19
N SER A 128 -29.64 -4.70 10.99
CA SER A 128 -29.52 -3.22 10.86
C SER A 128 -28.47 -2.55 9.94
N ARG A 129 -27.60 -3.29 9.25
CA ARG A 129 -26.64 -2.84 8.25
C ARG A 129 -27.33 -2.45 6.95
N ARG A 130 -27.00 -1.24 6.51
CA ARG A 130 -27.49 -0.63 5.29
C ARG A 130 -26.29 -0.10 4.52
N LEU A 131 -26.08 -0.57 3.31
CA LEU A 131 -24.95 -0.19 2.47
C LEU A 131 -25.40 0.69 1.32
N ALA A 132 -24.56 1.67 0.98
CA ALA A 132 -24.70 2.52 -0.20
C ALA A 132 -23.61 2.15 -1.20
N TYR A 133 -23.96 1.42 -2.26
CA TYR A 133 -23.05 1.14 -3.36
C TYR A 133 -23.03 2.32 -4.33
N GLU A 134 -21.84 2.83 -4.58
CA GLU A 134 -21.56 3.94 -5.48
C GLU A 134 -20.63 3.44 -6.58
N ILE A 135 -21.13 3.30 -7.80
CA ILE A 135 -20.36 2.78 -8.93
C ILE A 135 -19.71 3.98 -9.64
N GLN A 136 -18.39 4.02 -9.63
CA GLN A 136 -17.62 5.15 -10.13
C GLN A 136 -16.57 4.68 -11.14
N LEU A 137 -16.95 4.74 -12.41
CA LEU A 137 -16.12 4.31 -13.55
C LEU A 137 -15.47 5.48 -14.30
N ALA A 138 -16.06 6.67 -14.17
CA ALA A 138 -15.56 7.91 -14.77
C ALA A 138 -14.83 8.77 -13.73
N ALA A 139 -14.07 9.76 -14.20
CA ALA A 139 -13.43 10.74 -13.33
C ALA A 139 -14.45 11.48 -12.44
N ILE A 140 -14.11 11.68 -11.18
CA ILE A 140 -14.92 12.42 -10.20
C ILE A 140 -14.04 13.37 -9.38
N ALA A 141 -14.57 14.55 -9.05
CA ALA A 141 -13.89 15.48 -8.16
C ALA A 141 -13.85 14.94 -6.72
N GLY A 142 -12.72 15.09 -6.03
CA GLY A 142 -12.56 14.61 -4.64
C GLY A 142 -13.60 15.18 -3.68
N GLY A 143 -13.94 16.47 -3.79
CA GLY A 143 -14.99 17.08 -2.96
C GLY A 143 -16.36 16.43 -3.14
N SER A 144 -16.67 15.92 -4.33
CA SER A 144 -17.91 15.20 -4.60
C SER A 144 -17.92 13.80 -3.95
N VAL A 145 -16.76 13.13 -3.90
CA VAL A 145 -16.62 11.87 -3.15
C VAL A 145 -16.84 12.11 -1.66
N ASP A 146 -16.19 13.13 -1.10
CA ASP A 146 -16.29 13.48 0.31
C ASP A 146 -17.73 13.84 0.70
N GLU A 147 -18.44 14.59 -0.15
CA GLU A 147 -19.84 14.97 0.08
C GLU A 147 -20.80 13.78 0.01
N ARG A 148 -20.71 12.94 -1.03
CA ARG A 148 -21.55 11.74 -1.18
C ARG A 148 -21.34 10.74 -0.05
N THR A 149 -20.08 10.50 0.32
CA THR A 149 -19.70 9.65 1.46
C THR A 149 -20.28 10.17 2.77
N ARG A 150 -20.15 11.49 3.05
CA ARG A 150 -20.76 12.10 4.24
C ARG A 150 -22.29 12.09 4.21
N SER A 151 -22.90 12.20 3.03
CA SER A 151 -24.37 12.08 2.90
C SER A 151 -24.84 10.67 3.25
N ALA A 152 -24.20 9.64 2.71
CA ALA A 152 -24.49 8.25 3.02
C ALA A 152 -24.43 7.99 4.54
N HIS A 153 -23.35 8.45 5.20
CA HIS A 153 -23.24 8.31 6.65
C HIS A 153 -24.35 9.03 7.43
N ARG A 154 -24.76 10.24 7.01
CA ARG A 154 -25.89 10.96 7.65
C ARG A 154 -27.22 10.22 7.50
N GLU A 155 -27.37 9.39 6.47
CA GLU A 155 -28.53 8.55 6.22
C GLU A 155 -28.43 7.17 6.92
N GLY A 156 -27.39 6.95 7.72
CA GLY A 156 -27.12 5.68 8.39
C GLY A 156 -26.69 4.57 7.42
N LEU A 157 -26.13 4.95 6.27
CA LEU A 157 -25.59 4.03 5.28
C LEU A 157 -24.06 3.95 5.41
N THR A 158 -23.50 2.76 5.20
CA THR A 158 -22.06 2.58 5.01
C THR A 158 -21.77 2.60 3.50
N PRO A 159 -21.01 3.59 3.00
CA PRO A 159 -20.71 3.70 1.57
C PRO A 159 -19.68 2.64 1.12
N LEU A 160 -19.85 2.14 -0.09
CA LEU A 160 -18.89 1.29 -0.80
C LEU A 160 -18.74 1.83 -2.23
N TRP A 161 -17.57 2.37 -2.53
CA TRP A 161 -17.24 2.89 -3.85
C TRP A 161 -16.63 1.78 -4.73
N LEU A 162 -17.35 1.38 -5.78
CA LEU A 162 -16.83 0.46 -6.77
C LEU A 162 -16.08 1.25 -7.85
N VAL A 163 -14.79 0.95 -8.03
CA VAL A 163 -13.93 1.62 -9.01
C VAL A 163 -13.32 0.59 -9.96
N ASN A 164 -12.82 1.04 -11.11
CA ASN A 164 -12.15 0.18 -12.10
C ASN A 164 -10.70 0.58 -12.41
N ASN A 165 -10.15 1.54 -11.66
CA ASN A 165 -8.82 2.11 -11.87
C ASN A 165 -8.09 2.24 -10.53
N GLU A 166 -6.82 1.86 -10.49
CA GLU A 166 -5.92 1.95 -9.32
C GLU A 166 -5.62 3.39 -8.88
N ASN A 167 -5.89 4.38 -9.74
CA ASN A 167 -5.72 5.79 -9.46
C ASN A 167 -7.04 6.50 -9.09
N ALA A 168 -8.15 5.77 -8.98
CA ALA A 168 -9.46 6.36 -8.77
C ALA A 168 -9.50 7.18 -7.47
N ILE A 169 -10.03 8.41 -7.58
CA ILE A 169 -10.14 9.38 -6.49
C ILE A 169 -10.81 8.84 -5.20
N PRO A 170 -11.77 7.89 -5.25
CA PRO A 170 -12.34 7.32 -4.02
C PRO A 170 -11.37 6.54 -3.12
N ILE A 171 -10.25 6.02 -3.65
CA ILE A 171 -9.37 5.05 -2.95
C ILE A 171 -8.79 5.58 -1.62
N ASP A 172 -8.48 6.87 -1.54
CA ASP A 172 -7.89 7.53 -0.38
C ASP A 172 -8.90 8.39 0.42
N ARG A 173 -10.20 8.27 0.11
CA ARG A 173 -11.27 9.13 0.62
C ARG A 173 -12.49 8.41 1.18
N ALA A 174 -12.77 7.19 0.72
CA ALA A 174 -13.96 6.45 1.12
C ALA A 174 -13.73 4.93 1.06
N PRO A 175 -14.49 4.10 1.78
CA PRO A 175 -14.41 2.65 1.62
C PRO A 175 -14.70 2.24 0.17
N TRP A 176 -13.84 1.41 -0.42
CA TRP A 176 -13.85 1.13 -1.85
C TRP A 176 -13.53 -0.34 -2.16
N ALA A 177 -13.88 -0.77 -3.37
CA ALA A 177 -13.42 -2.03 -3.95
C ALA A 177 -13.07 -1.79 -5.42
N ARG A 178 -11.98 -2.38 -5.91
CA ARG A 178 -11.56 -2.24 -7.32
C ARG A 178 -11.78 -3.51 -8.12
N LEU A 179 -12.43 -3.35 -9.26
CA LEU A 179 -12.47 -4.34 -10.33
C LEU A 179 -11.49 -3.92 -11.44
N ASN A 180 -11.14 -4.82 -12.36
CA ASN A 180 -10.43 -4.47 -13.59
C ASN A 180 -11.30 -4.72 -14.84
N VAL A 181 -12.62 -4.54 -14.71
CA VAL A 181 -13.58 -4.74 -15.80
C VAL A 181 -13.61 -3.51 -16.70
N GLN A 182 -13.53 -3.73 -18.01
CA GLN A 182 -13.44 -2.66 -19.03
C GLN A 182 -14.64 -2.61 -19.97
N SER A 183 -15.41 -3.70 -20.06
CA SER A 183 -16.57 -3.81 -20.94
C SER A 183 -17.77 -4.37 -20.20
N TRP A 184 -18.95 -3.83 -20.48
CA TRP A 184 -20.21 -4.33 -19.92
C TRP A 184 -20.49 -5.78 -20.32
N ARG A 185 -19.96 -6.23 -21.47
CA ARG A 185 -20.07 -7.61 -21.94
C ARG A 185 -19.29 -8.60 -21.09
N ASP A 186 -18.36 -8.11 -20.28
CA ASP A 186 -17.61 -8.95 -19.34
C ASP A 186 -18.39 -9.09 -18.03
N VAL A 187 -19.45 -8.30 -17.80
CA VAL A 187 -20.32 -8.41 -16.62
C VAL A 187 -21.35 -9.52 -16.84
N THR A 188 -20.88 -10.73 -17.16
CA THR A 188 -21.73 -11.89 -17.47
C THR A 188 -21.85 -12.85 -16.31
N ASP A 189 -20.73 -13.11 -15.63
CA ASP A 189 -20.63 -14.08 -14.55
C ASP A 189 -19.60 -13.67 -13.50
N ARG A 190 -19.59 -14.45 -12.41
CA ARG A 190 -18.69 -14.24 -11.27
C ARG A 190 -17.22 -14.21 -11.68
N ALA A 191 -16.79 -15.12 -12.56
CA ALA A 191 -15.37 -15.31 -12.88
C ALA A 191 -14.76 -14.10 -13.58
N ALA A 192 -15.59 -13.33 -14.30
CA ALA A 192 -15.19 -12.11 -14.98
C ALA A 192 -15.06 -10.88 -14.06
N LEU A 193 -15.49 -10.98 -12.79
CA LEU A 193 -15.49 -9.87 -11.83
C LEU A 193 -14.60 -10.15 -10.60
N PRO A 194 -13.31 -10.50 -10.77
CA PRO A 194 -12.40 -10.64 -9.64
C PRO A 194 -12.09 -9.27 -9.04
N VAL A 195 -12.04 -9.23 -7.71
CA VAL A 195 -11.67 -8.03 -6.97
C VAL A 195 -10.16 -7.94 -6.85
N ARG A 196 -9.63 -6.75 -7.16
CA ARG A 196 -8.18 -6.49 -7.26
C ARG A 196 -7.65 -5.66 -6.10
N GLY A 197 -8.51 -4.86 -5.47
CA GLY A 197 -8.12 -4.01 -4.36
C GLY A 197 -9.30 -3.64 -3.47
N GLY A 198 -8.98 -3.03 -2.33
CA GLY A 198 -9.95 -2.51 -1.36
C GLY A 198 -10.26 -3.45 -0.20
N ILE A 199 -9.93 -4.74 -0.32
CA ILE A 199 -10.08 -5.73 0.76
C ILE A 199 -8.70 -6.15 1.26
N LYS A 200 -8.51 -6.08 2.58
CA LYS A 200 -7.27 -6.42 3.25
C LYS A 200 -7.50 -7.45 4.36
N GLN A 201 -6.45 -8.19 4.68
CA GLN A 201 -6.38 -9.06 5.85
C GLN A 201 -5.22 -8.61 6.73
N LEU A 202 -5.38 -8.75 8.04
CA LEU A 202 -4.31 -8.44 8.99
C LEU A 202 -3.29 -9.58 8.96
N HIS A 203 -2.03 -9.22 8.70
CA HIS A 203 -0.89 -10.11 8.86
C HIS A 203 0.05 -9.55 9.92
N MET A 204 0.25 -10.32 10.99
CA MET A 204 1.14 -9.96 12.08
C MET A 204 2.46 -10.70 11.92
N SER A 205 3.47 -10.00 11.40
CA SER A 205 4.78 -10.58 11.11
C SER A 205 5.75 -10.40 12.27
N ARG A 206 6.41 -11.47 12.70
CA ARG A 206 7.44 -11.37 13.75
C ARG A 206 8.66 -10.63 13.22
N CYS A 207 9.17 -9.69 14.01
CA CYS A 207 10.41 -8.96 13.80
C CYS A 207 11.60 -9.79 14.26
N ASP A 208 12.29 -10.36 13.28
CA ASP A 208 13.55 -11.06 13.47
C ASP A 208 14.49 -10.75 12.30
N TRP A 209 15.64 -11.41 12.30
CA TRP A 209 16.66 -11.23 11.27
C TRP A 209 16.28 -11.83 9.90
N SER A 210 15.06 -12.34 9.75
CA SER A 210 14.47 -12.79 8.50
C SER A 210 13.46 -11.78 7.94
N ASN A 211 12.65 -11.15 8.79
CA ASN A 211 11.56 -10.24 8.39
C ASN A 211 11.05 -9.38 9.58
N PRO A 212 10.38 -8.24 9.37
CA PRO A 212 10.61 -7.29 8.27
C PRO A 212 12.04 -6.73 8.30
N VAL A 213 12.50 -6.27 7.14
CA VAL A 213 13.80 -5.63 6.94
C VAL A 213 13.61 -4.29 6.20
N PRO A 214 13.96 -3.14 6.80
CA PRO A 214 14.39 -2.93 8.20
C PRO A 214 13.25 -3.17 9.21
N CYS A 215 13.58 -3.16 10.51
CA CYS A 215 12.57 -3.15 11.57
C CYS A 215 11.79 -1.81 11.53
N PRO A 216 10.44 -1.82 11.40
CA PRO A 216 9.64 -0.60 11.35
C PRO A 216 9.74 0.30 12.59
N LEU A 217 10.04 -0.26 13.76
CA LEU A 217 10.19 0.52 15.00
C LEU A 217 11.62 1.03 15.23
N GLN A 218 12.64 0.23 14.95
CA GLN A 218 14.03 0.55 15.32
C GLN A 218 14.86 1.07 14.14
N GLY A 219 14.46 0.80 12.90
CA GLY A 219 15.27 1.05 11.70
C GLY A 219 16.46 0.09 11.62
N ALA A 220 17.47 0.29 12.48
CA ALA A 220 18.61 -0.61 12.66
C ALA A 220 18.37 -1.56 13.85
N GLY A 221 18.80 -2.82 13.75
CA GLY A 221 18.56 -3.84 14.78
C GLY A 221 17.20 -4.56 14.62
N ARG A 222 16.79 -5.32 15.64
CA ARG A 222 15.51 -6.05 15.67
C ARG A 222 14.83 -5.97 17.03
N CYS A 223 13.54 -5.64 17.05
CA CYS A 223 12.78 -5.50 18.29
C CYS A 223 12.20 -6.81 18.84
N GLY A 224 12.16 -7.89 18.05
CA GLY A 224 11.57 -9.18 18.45
C GLY A 224 10.04 -9.23 18.45
N GLY A 225 9.36 -8.09 18.25
CA GLY A 225 7.91 -7.90 18.32
C GLY A 225 7.14 -8.45 17.12
N ARG A 226 5.82 -8.27 17.07
CA ARG A 226 5.01 -8.56 15.88
C ARG A 226 4.48 -7.27 15.28
N HIS A 227 4.78 -7.04 14.01
CA HIS A 227 4.42 -5.85 13.25
C HIS A 227 3.19 -6.09 12.39
N ALA A 228 2.26 -5.16 12.42
CA ALA A 228 1.04 -5.21 11.64
C ALA A 228 1.29 -4.83 10.18
N LEU A 229 0.85 -5.70 9.26
CA LEU A 229 0.74 -5.43 7.84
C LEU A 229 -0.67 -5.73 7.36
N TRP A 230 -1.23 -4.83 6.55
CA TRP A 230 -2.49 -5.09 5.85
C TRP A 230 -2.21 -5.62 4.45
N GLU A 231 -2.40 -6.92 4.27
CA GLU A 231 -2.13 -7.58 2.99
C GLU A 231 -3.38 -7.61 2.09
N PRO A 232 -3.24 -7.51 0.76
CA PRO A 232 -4.36 -7.69 -0.17
C PRO A 232 -4.94 -9.09 -0.10
N VAL A 233 -6.27 -9.19 0.01
CA VAL A 233 -6.96 -10.48 -0.13
C VAL A 233 -7.17 -10.78 -1.61
N ARG A 234 -6.64 -11.92 -2.07
CA ARG A 234 -6.80 -12.40 -3.45
C ARG A 234 -7.86 -13.49 -3.55
N GLY A 235 -8.42 -13.68 -4.74
CA GLY A 235 -9.39 -14.74 -5.01
C GLY A 235 -10.83 -14.43 -4.58
N LEU A 236 -11.12 -13.20 -4.17
CA LEU A 236 -12.48 -12.71 -3.99
C LEU A 236 -13.06 -12.20 -5.31
N TYR A 237 -14.36 -12.39 -5.47
CA TYR A 237 -15.13 -11.88 -6.60
C TYR A 237 -16.12 -10.82 -6.12
N TYR A 238 -16.71 -10.07 -7.07
CA TYR A 238 -17.58 -8.96 -6.70
C TYR A 238 -18.84 -9.42 -5.93
N ASP A 239 -19.36 -10.61 -6.23
CA ASP A 239 -20.45 -11.23 -5.47
C ASP A 239 -20.07 -11.50 -4.00
N ASP A 240 -18.84 -11.96 -3.74
CA ASP A 240 -18.32 -12.14 -2.39
C ASP A 240 -18.28 -10.81 -1.65
N VAL A 241 -17.87 -9.72 -2.30
CA VAL A 241 -17.88 -8.38 -1.68
C VAL A 241 -19.31 -7.96 -1.36
N ILE A 242 -20.26 -8.16 -2.28
CA ILE A 242 -21.65 -7.80 -2.06
C ILE A 242 -22.22 -8.55 -0.86
N ARG A 243 -22.06 -9.88 -0.84
CA ARG A 243 -22.55 -10.74 0.23
C ARG A 243 -21.87 -10.39 1.55
N ARG A 244 -20.54 -10.37 1.59
CA ARG A 244 -19.77 -10.24 2.83
C ARG A 244 -19.89 -8.88 3.48
N THR A 245 -20.01 -7.80 2.70
CA THR A 245 -20.24 -6.48 3.27
C THR A 245 -21.67 -6.35 3.79
N ALA A 246 -22.67 -6.90 3.10
CA ALA A 246 -24.07 -6.91 3.55
C ALA A 246 -24.29 -7.78 4.81
N THR A 247 -23.63 -8.94 4.90
CA THR A 247 -23.64 -9.80 6.10
C THR A 247 -22.70 -9.30 7.19
N GLY A 248 -21.85 -8.31 6.90
CA GLY A 248 -20.81 -7.76 7.77
C GLY A 248 -19.71 -8.75 8.15
N GLU A 249 -19.50 -9.78 7.33
CA GLU A 249 -18.24 -10.53 7.26
C GLU A 249 -17.08 -9.67 6.75
N LEU A 250 -17.38 -8.52 6.14
CA LEU A 250 -16.47 -7.43 5.85
C LEU A 250 -17.02 -6.12 6.41
N VAL A 251 -16.15 -5.36 7.08
CA VAL A 251 -16.43 -4.05 7.66
C VAL A 251 -15.39 -3.05 7.20
N SER A 252 -15.75 -1.77 7.11
CA SER A 252 -14.80 -0.73 6.73
C SER A 252 -13.82 -0.43 7.87
N LEU A 253 -12.58 -0.15 7.51
CA LEU A 253 -11.53 0.40 8.37
C LEU A 253 -10.88 1.60 7.68
N TYR A 254 -10.68 2.67 8.45
CA TYR A 254 -9.93 3.87 8.08
C TYR A 254 -8.66 3.99 8.93
N LEU A 255 -7.55 4.27 8.25
CA LEU A 255 -6.25 4.51 8.85
C LEU A 255 -5.65 5.81 8.30
N PRO A 256 -5.35 6.81 9.15
CA PRO A 256 -4.68 8.03 8.71
C PRO A 256 -3.30 7.73 8.10
N HIS A 257 -3.00 8.38 6.97
CA HIS A 257 -1.68 8.28 6.36
C HIS A 257 -0.71 9.25 7.06
N PRO A 258 0.49 8.81 7.53
CA PRO A 258 1.42 9.67 8.27
C PRO A 258 1.85 10.95 7.52
N ALA A 259 1.92 10.88 6.19
CA ALA A 259 2.39 11.97 5.35
C ALA A 259 1.31 12.98 4.89
N GLY A 260 0.06 12.92 5.35
CA GLY A 260 -0.95 13.83 4.77
C GLY A 260 -2.33 13.88 5.43
N ARG A 261 -3.23 14.63 4.76
CA ARG A 261 -4.62 14.86 5.18
C ARG A 261 -5.60 13.75 4.74
N ARG A 262 -5.08 12.65 4.21
CA ARG A 262 -5.82 11.50 3.67
C ARG A 262 -5.42 10.24 4.41
N GLY A 263 -6.14 9.15 4.17
CA GLY A 263 -5.86 7.88 4.80
C GLY A 263 -6.19 6.70 3.91
N TRP A 264 -5.82 5.53 4.39
CA TRP A 264 -6.19 4.28 3.77
C TRP A 264 -7.60 3.92 4.22
N HIS A 265 -8.48 3.73 3.24
CA HIS A 265 -9.78 3.11 3.45
C HIS A 265 -9.72 1.68 2.92
N MET A 266 -10.27 0.74 3.66
CA MET A 266 -10.25 -0.68 3.28
C MET A 266 -11.43 -1.41 3.91
N TRP A 267 -11.72 -2.60 3.39
CA TRP A 267 -12.61 -3.59 3.98
C TRP A 267 -11.78 -4.72 4.60
N VAL A 268 -12.12 -5.09 5.82
CA VAL A 268 -11.43 -6.12 6.61
C VAL A 268 -12.45 -6.99 7.31
N THR A 269 -12.05 -8.13 7.87
CA THR A 269 -12.95 -8.91 8.73
C THR A 269 -13.17 -8.18 10.06
N PRO A 270 -14.31 -8.41 10.75
CA PRO A 270 -14.50 -7.90 12.11
C PRO A 270 -13.39 -8.35 13.07
N THR A 271 -12.95 -9.61 12.97
CA THR A 271 -11.87 -10.16 13.80
C THR A 271 -10.56 -9.41 13.59
N ASP A 272 -10.15 -9.18 12.34
CA ASP A 272 -8.93 -8.45 12.02
C ASP A 272 -9.01 -6.99 12.50
N LYS A 273 -10.19 -6.37 12.36
CA LYS A 273 -10.42 -5.01 12.85
C LYS A 273 -10.32 -4.92 14.37
N ASP A 274 -10.92 -5.87 15.08
CA ASP A 274 -10.90 -5.93 16.54
C ASP A 274 -9.48 -6.21 17.07
N GLU A 275 -8.74 -7.13 16.42
CA GLU A 275 -7.33 -7.42 16.72
C GLU A 275 -6.46 -6.17 16.51
N PHE A 276 -6.60 -5.48 15.37
CA PHE A 276 -5.81 -4.29 15.08
C PHE A 276 -6.11 -3.10 16.01
N LEU A 277 -7.39 -2.89 16.32
CA LEU A 277 -7.80 -1.77 17.17
C LEU A 277 -7.53 -2.04 18.65
N GLU A 278 -7.52 -3.29 19.10
CA GLU A 278 -7.33 -3.67 20.52
C GLU A 278 -8.27 -2.89 21.47
N GLY A 279 -9.52 -2.67 21.03
CA GLY A 279 -10.51 -1.87 21.77
C GLY A 279 -10.33 -0.36 21.69
N ARG A 280 -9.31 0.15 20.97
CA ARG A 280 -9.20 1.58 20.65
C ARG A 280 -10.31 2.01 19.69
N PRO A 281 -10.80 3.26 19.80
CA PRO A 281 -11.70 3.80 18.79
C PRO A 281 -10.99 3.89 17.43
N GLU A 282 -11.71 3.57 16.36
CA GLU A 282 -11.24 3.81 15.01
C GLU A 282 -11.02 5.33 14.79
N PRO A 283 -9.90 5.74 14.16
CA PRO A 283 -9.69 7.13 13.80
C PRO A 283 -10.81 7.65 12.88
N LEU A 284 -11.09 8.95 12.97
CA LEU A 284 -12.06 9.58 12.07
C LEU A 284 -11.36 10.17 10.84
N PRO A 285 -11.92 10.03 9.63
CA PRO A 285 -11.42 10.74 8.45
C PRO A 285 -11.35 12.25 8.69
N GLY A 286 -10.18 12.84 8.42
CA GLY A 286 -9.95 14.29 8.57
C GLY A 286 -9.59 14.77 9.97
N SER A 287 -9.49 13.91 10.99
CA SER A 287 -8.85 14.29 12.25
C SER A 287 -7.32 14.32 12.10
N ALA A 288 -6.67 15.32 12.69
CA ALA A 288 -5.20 15.32 12.78
C ALA A 288 -4.78 14.08 13.59
N ALA A 289 -3.87 13.27 13.04
CA ALA A 289 -3.39 12.08 13.71
C ALA A 289 -2.79 12.46 15.07
N ALA A 290 -3.44 12.08 16.17
CA ALA A 290 -2.81 12.06 17.48
C ALA A 290 -1.85 10.86 17.52
N LEU A 291 -0.76 10.96 16.77
CA LEU A 291 0.36 10.02 16.85
C LEU A 291 1.05 10.24 18.20
N ARG A 292 0.66 9.53 19.28
CA ARG A 292 1.56 9.22 20.41
C ARG A 292 1.07 8.03 21.24
N ALA A 293 1.93 7.02 21.39
CA ALA A 293 2.63 6.74 22.65
C ALA A 293 3.67 5.59 22.47
N GLY A 294 4.97 5.89 22.64
CA GLY A 294 6.01 4.85 22.73
C GLY A 294 7.41 5.22 22.21
N GLY A 295 8.02 6.31 22.72
CA GLY A 295 9.49 6.44 22.81
C GLY A 295 10.36 6.23 21.55
N ALA A 296 10.23 7.10 20.55
CA ALA A 296 11.31 7.68 19.75
C ALA A 296 10.64 8.69 18.81
N ASP A 297 11.14 9.93 18.73
CA ASP A 297 10.75 10.80 17.62
C ASP A 297 11.14 10.08 16.32
N PRO A 298 10.23 9.93 15.33
CA PRO A 298 10.64 9.55 14.00
C PRO A 298 11.66 10.61 13.57
N LEU A 299 12.89 10.19 13.29
CA LEU A 299 13.89 11.08 12.70
C LEU A 299 13.22 11.79 11.52
N PRO A 300 13.30 13.14 11.44
CA PRO A 300 12.74 13.85 10.33
C PRO A 300 13.37 13.28 9.06
N ALA A 301 12.55 12.82 8.12
CA ALA A 301 13.00 12.46 6.80
C ALA A 301 13.89 13.60 6.26
N PRO A 302 15.01 13.30 5.58
CA PRO A 302 15.88 14.33 5.06
C PRO A 302 15.05 15.26 4.17
N ARG A 303 14.90 16.51 4.63
CA ARG A 303 14.33 17.59 3.81
C ARG A 303 15.30 17.76 2.64
N THR A 304 14.99 17.13 1.52
CA THR A 304 15.61 17.50 0.26
C THR A 304 15.35 18.99 0.03
N ALA A 305 16.42 19.68 -0.31
CA ALA A 305 16.53 21.12 -0.30
C ALA A 305 15.38 21.80 -1.04
N ALA A 306 14.91 22.88 -0.43
CA ALA A 306 13.94 23.80 -0.98
C ALA A 306 14.38 24.34 -2.33
N TRP A 307 13.53 24.20 -3.34
CA TRP A 307 13.39 25.20 -4.38
C TRP A 307 12.14 25.99 -4.04
N GLU A 308 12.36 27.17 -3.44
CA GLU A 308 11.32 28.17 -3.22
C GLU A 308 10.94 28.78 -4.57
N ALA A 309 9.73 28.48 -5.04
CA ALA A 309 8.98 29.36 -5.94
C ALA A 309 7.48 28.96 -5.93
N GLY A 310 6.65 29.84 -5.36
CA GLY A 310 5.26 30.11 -5.80
C GLY A 310 4.16 29.06 -5.58
N ASP A 311 3.13 29.46 -4.83
CA ASP A 311 1.75 28.92 -4.78
C ASP A 311 1.51 27.47 -4.34
N GLY A 312 1.55 27.32 -3.00
CA GLY A 312 1.39 26.08 -2.23
C GLY A 312 -0.03 25.47 -2.11
N MET A 313 -0.79 25.38 -3.21
CA MET A 313 -1.98 24.51 -3.23
C MET A 313 -2.05 23.60 -4.47
N GLU A 314 -1.56 24.06 -5.62
CA GLU A 314 -1.55 23.25 -6.84
C GLU A 314 -0.40 22.23 -6.90
N ALA A 315 0.79 22.57 -6.40
CA ALA A 315 1.93 21.64 -6.40
C ALA A 315 1.65 20.35 -5.60
N GLY A 316 0.89 20.44 -4.51
CA GLY A 316 0.47 19.29 -3.71
C GLY A 316 -0.54 18.39 -4.43
N LEU A 317 -1.50 18.98 -5.14
CA LEU A 317 -2.47 18.26 -5.97
C LEU A 317 -1.80 17.54 -7.16
N ARG A 318 -0.78 18.16 -7.78
CA ARG A 318 -0.01 17.59 -8.89
C ARG A 318 0.77 16.34 -8.47
N GLY A 319 1.38 16.34 -7.28
CA GLY A 319 2.06 15.16 -6.72
C GLY A 319 1.12 14.03 -6.30
N GLU A 320 -0.08 14.36 -5.78
CA GLU A 320 -1.10 13.38 -5.37
C GLU A 320 -1.71 12.59 -6.55
N LEU A 321 -1.77 13.17 -7.75
CA LEU A 321 -2.40 12.55 -8.93
C LEU A 321 -1.45 11.65 -9.74
N THR A 322 -0.14 11.81 -9.57
CA THR A 322 0.89 11.01 -10.27
C THR A 322 1.24 9.69 -9.57
N ARG A 323 0.82 9.50 -8.32
CA ARG A 323 1.13 8.30 -7.52
C ARG A 323 -0.04 7.32 -7.58
N ALA A 324 0.27 6.04 -7.81
CA ALA A 324 -0.67 4.95 -7.64
C ALA A 324 -1.31 5.01 -6.24
N ARG A 325 -2.65 5.12 -6.18
CA ARG A 325 -3.39 5.16 -4.92
C ARG A 325 -3.61 3.76 -4.35
N ASP A 326 -3.74 2.78 -5.23
CA ASP A 326 -3.69 1.34 -4.92
C ASP A 326 -2.58 0.70 -5.75
N ASP A 327 -1.43 0.43 -5.14
CA ASP A 327 -0.32 -0.28 -5.79
C ASP A 327 -0.36 -1.80 -5.55
N GLU A 328 -1.49 -2.30 -5.02
CA GLU A 328 -1.69 -3.68 -4.57
C GLU A 328 -0.65 -4.17 -3.54
N ARG A 329 0.15 -3.29 -2.95
CA ARG A 329 1.15 -3.69 -1.95
C ARG A 329 0.52 -3.80 -0.55
N PRO A 330 1.17 -4.55 0.35
CA PRO A 330 0.83 -4.49 1.76
C PRO A 330 0.99 -3.07 2.30
N ILE A 331 0.11 -2.68 3.22
CA ILE A 331 0.22 -1.41 3.95
C ILE A 331 0.92 -1.72 5.27
N ASP A 332 2.09 -1.13 5.50
CA ASP A 332 2.75 -1.18 6.80
C ASP A 332 1.94 -0.37 7.82
N ALA A 333 1.43 -1.05 8.84
CA ALA A 333 0.66 -0.46 9.92
C ALA A 333 1.38 -0.55 11.28
N SER A 334 2.69 -0.81 11.27
CA SER A 334 3.52 -0.98 12.48
C SER A 334 3.56 0.26 13.37
N LEU A 335 3.39 1.45 12.78
CA LEU A 335 3.26 2.71 13.52
C LEU A 335 1.99 2.79 14.36
N TRP A 336 0.97 2.00 14.03
CA TRP A 336 -0.33 2.00 14.69
C TRP A 336 -0.47 0.82 15.66
N HIS A 337 0.03 -0.35 15.25
CA HIS A 337 -0.05 -1.55 16.05
C HIS A 337 1.21 -2.38 15.87
N THR A 338 1.88 -2.63 17.00
CA THR A 338 2.99 -3.58 17.13
C THR A 338 2.83 -4.26 18.48
N GLU A 339 2.97 -5.58 18.51
CA GLU A 339 3.08 -6.32 19.76
C GLU A 339 4.54 -6.32 20.24
N PRO A 340 4.79 -6.16 21.54
CA PRO A 340 6.15 -6.16 22.08
C PRO A 340 6.85 -7.51 21.84
N GLY A 341 8.17 -7.46 21.63
CA GLY A 341 8.99 -8.64 21.41
C GLY A 341 9.32 -9.40 22.68
N SER A 342 9.86 -10.60 22.48
CA SER A 342 10.48 -11.36 23.57
C SER A 342 11.63 -10.55 24.18
N SER A 343 11.76 -10.62 25.50
CA SER A 343 12.78 -9.90 26.25
C SER A 343 14.22 -10.25 25.84
N GLU A 344 14.42 -11.38 25.14
CA GLU A 344 15.72 -11.79 24.58
C GLU A 344 16.30 -10.75 23.60
N PHE A 345 15.45 -10.04 22.85
CA PHE A 345 15.90 -9.01 21.88
C PHE A 345 16.29 -7.71 22.57
N SER A 346 15.66 -7.39 23.71
CA SER A 346 15.93 -6.16 24.46
C SER A 346 16.95 -6.33 25.59
N ARG A 347 17.19 -7.56 26.06
CA ARG A 347 18.04 -7.84 27.21
C ARG A 347 19.52 -7.75 26.83
N PRO A 348 20.34 -6.96 27.55
CA PRO A 348 21.78 -6.96 27.33
C PRO A 348 22.45 -8.23 27.90
N PHE A 349 23.55 -8.65 27.28
CA PHE A 349 24.41 -9.75 27.69
C PHE A 349 25.78 -9.21 28.09
N THR A 350 26.27 -9.55 29.28
CA THR A 350 27.58 -9.10 29.75
C THR A 350 28.60 -10.22 29.66
N VAL A 351 29.65 -10.01 28.87
CA VAL A 351 30.75 -10.98 28.67
C VAL A 351 32.08 -10.23 28.82
N GLY A 352 32.76 -10.45 29.94
CA GLY A 352 33.94 -9.64 30.31
C GLY A 352 33.54 -8.17 30.52
N GLU A 353 34.19 -7.27 29.79
CA GLU A 353 33.90 -5.82 29.81
C GLU A 353 32.81 -5.40 28.81
N PHE A 354 32.37 -6.31 27.93
CA PHE A 354 31.42 -6.00 26.87
C PHE A 354 29.98 -6.16 27.35
N VAL A 355 29.18 -5.11 27.15
CA VAL A 355 27.71 -5.15 27.26
C VAL A 355 27.13 -5.24 25.86
N ILE A 356 26.65 -6.42 25.49
CA ILE A 356 26.23 -6.77 24.13
C ILE A 356 24.70 -6.70 24.03
N PRO A 357 24.15 -5.98 23.03
CA PRO A 357 22.71 -5.94 22.78
C PRO A 357 22.11 -7.33 22.49
N GLY A 358 20.93 -7.59 23.04
CA GLY A 358 20.25 -8.89 22.89
C GLY A 358 19.87 -9.23 21.46
N ASP A 359 19.46 -8.23 20.68
CA ASP A 359 19.16 -8.38 19.26
C ASP A 359 20.40 -8.78 18.45
N LEU A 360 21.58 -8.25 18.79
CA LEU A 360 22.86 -8.64 18.18
C LEU A 360 23.26 -10.07 18.54
N VAL A 361 23.02 -10.50 19.79
CA VAL A 361 23.19 -11.90 20.22
C VAL A 361 22.23 -12.81 19.44
N ALA A 362 20.97 -12.41 19.28
CA ALA A 362 20.00 -13.10 18.45
C ALA A 362 20.45 -13.17 16.99
N ALA A 363 21.04 -12.09 16.44
CA ALA A 363 21.60 -12.04 15.09
C ALA A 363 22.66 -13.12 14.89
N ARG A 364 23.59 -13.21 15.85
CA ARG A 364 24.66 -14.19 15.82
C ARG A 364 24.13 -15.62 15.88
N ARG A 365 23.13 -15.89 16.73
CA ARG A 365 22.44 -17.19 16.81
C ARG A 365 21.76 -17.54 15.48
N THR A 366 21.04 -16.60 14.88
CA THR A 366 20.38 -16.79 13.58
C THR A 366 21.38 -17.04 12.47
N PHE A 367 22.50 -16.31 12.45
CA PHE A 367 23.58 -16.52 11.49
C PHE A 367 24.22 -17.91 11.62
N THR A 368 24.49 -18.38 12.85
CA THR A 368 25.01 -19.75 13.07
C THR A 368 24.06 -20.80 12.52
N ARG A 369 22.75 -20.70 12.79
CA ARG A 369 21.75 -21.62 12.24
C ARG A 369 21.66 -21.56 10.71
N ALA A 370 21.83 -20.37 10.12
CA ALA A 370 21.85 -20.21 8.67
C ALA A 370 23.07 -20.89 8.03
N LEU A 371 24.24 -20.81 8.68
CA LEU A 371 25.44 -21.53 8.25
C LEU A 371 25.26 -23.04 8.33
N GLU A 372 24.68 -23.54 9.43
CA GLU A 372 24.36 -24.96 9.60
C GLU A 372 23.41 -25.45 8.50
N HIS A 373 22.36 -24.69 8.20
CA HIS A 373 21.42 -25.01 7.13
C HIS A 373 22.08 -25.01 5.74
N CYS A 374 22.94 -24.02 5.46
CA CYS A 374 23.68 -23.98 4.22
C CYS A 374 24.63 -25.18 4.07
N ALA A 375 25.28 -25.60 5.17
CA ALA A 375 26.15 -26.77 5.20
C ALA A 375 25.34 -28.07 4.99
N ASP A 376 24.16 -28.17 5.61
CA ASP A 376 23.24 -29.30 5.43
C ASP A 376 22.78 -29.44 3.98
N ILE A 377 22.34 -28.35 3.32
CA ILE A 377 21.99 -28.37 1.89
C ILE A 377 23.18 -28.83 1.06
N ALA A 378 24.38 -28.31 1.33
CA ALA A 378 25.58 -28.66 0.59
C ALA A 378 25.99 -30.13 0.78
N ALA A 379 25.81 -30.70 1.97
CA ALA A 379 26.11 -32.10 2.28
C ALA A 379 25.20 -33.08 1.52
N HIS A 380 23.97 -32.67 1.16
CA HIS A 380 23.02 -33.45 0.38
C HIS A 380 23.16 -33.29 -1.13
N LEU A 381 24.12 -32.47 -1.60
CA LEU A 381 24.43 -32.40 -3.02
C LEU A 381 25.29 -33.59 -3.45
N PRO A 382 25.19 -34.02 -4.72
CA PRO A 382 26.13 -34.98 -5.29
C PRO A 382 27.58 -34.53 -5.07
N SER A 383 28.47 -35.49 -4.80
CA SER A 383 29.89 -35.17 -4.62
C SER A 383 30.45 -34.52 -5.89
N GLY A 384 31.37 -33.57 -5.74
CA GLY A 384 32.02 -32.94 -6.89
C GLY A 384 32.73 -33.95 -7.80
N VAL A 385 33.17 -35.07 -7.24
CA VAL A 385 33.79 -36.19 -7.97
C VAL A 385 32.77 -36.93 -8.84
N ASP A 386 31.54 -37.15 -8.35
CA ASP A 386 30.47 -37.80 -9.12
C ASP A 386 29.93 -36.89 -10.22
N VAL A 387 29.83 -35.59 -9.96
CA VAL A 387 29.45 -34.60 -10.97
C VAL A 387 30.52 -34.51 -12.06
N ALA A 388 31.80 -34.40 -11.70
CA ALA A 388 32.90 -34.32 -12.66
C ALA A 388 33.03 -35.59 -13.51
N ALA A 389 32.69 -36.75 -12.96
CA ALA A 389 32.69 -38.02 -13.66
C ALA A 389 31.39 -38.32 -14.43
N GLY A 390 30.41 -37.41 -14.43
CA GLY A 390 29.12 -37.59 -15.11
C GLY A 390 28.21 -38.65 -14.49
N ARG A 391 28.47 -39.05 -13.24
CA ARG A 391 27.67 -40.04 -12.49
C ARG A 391 26.46 -39.42 -11.78
N ALA A 392 26.45 -38.11 -11.62
CA ALA A 392 25.35 -37.37 -11.01
C ALA A 392 25.27 -35.94 -11.58
N GLU A 393 24.10 -35.31 -11.46
CA GLU A 393 23.89 -33.92 -11.87
C GLU A 393 23.22 -33.13 -10.74
N ILE A 394 23.63 -31.87 -10.56
CA ILE A 394 22.97 -30.94 -9.64
C ILE A 394 21.81 -30.26 -10.36
N THR A 395 20.59 -30.55 -9.92
CA THR A 395 19.37 -29.98 -10.49
C THR A 395 19.29 -28.46 -10.31
N GLY A 396 18.49 -27.78 -11.16
CA GLY A 396 18.24 -26.33 -11.03
C GLY A 396 17.73 -25.94 -9.64
N GLY A 397 16.74 -26.67 -9.11
CA GLY A 397 16.19 -26.40 -7.77
C GLY A 397 17.15 -26.70 -6.62
N GLN A 398 18.14 -27.58 -6.80
CA GLN A 398 19.22 -27.76 -5.82
C GLN A 398 20.19 -26.57 -5.81
N ARG A 399 20.54 -26.05 -7.00
CA ARG A 399 21.39 -24.85 -7.13
C ARG A 399 20.73 -23.62 -6.55
N GLU A 400 19.45 -23.41 -6.86
CA GLU A 400 18.66 -22.30 -6.35
C GLU A 400 18.58 -22.33 -4.82
N ARG A 401 18.20 -23.47 -4.21
CA ARG A 401 18.16 -23.61 -2.75
C ARG A 401 19.49 -23.32 -2.07
N LEU A 402 20.61 -23.79 -2.64
CA LEU A 402 21.93 -23.49 -2.07
C LEU A 402 22.30 -22.01 -2.25
N ALA A 403 21.96 -21.40 -3.39
CA ALA A 403 22.18 -19.97 -3.64
C ALA A 403 21.39 -19.12 -2.63
N ASP A 404 20.12 -19.42 -2.41
CA ASP A 404 19.26 -18.73 -1.44
C ASP A 404 19.79 -18.86 -0.01
N ALA A 405 20.25 -20.04 0.38
CA ALA A 405 20.84 -20.27 1.70
C ALA A 405 22.13 -19.46 1.91
N ARG A 406 22.99 -19.38 0.88
CA ARG A 406 24.22 -18.58 0.90
C ARG A 406 23.92 -17.08 0.95
N GLU A 407 22.95 -16.63 0.17
CA GLU A 407 22.51 -15.24 0.13
C GLU A 407 21.94 -14.81 1.50
N ARG A 408 21.14 -15.68 2.14
CA ARG A 408 20.68 -15.45 3.51
C ARG A 408 21.85 -15.29 4.50
N CYS A 409 22.87 -16.13 4.41
CA CYS A 409 24.07 -16.00 5.25
C CYS A 409 24.79 -14.67 5.00
N ARG A 410 24.98 -14.30 3.73
CA ARG A 410 25.65 -13.04 3.34
C ARG A 410 24.93 -11.83 3.92
N ARG A 411 23.61 -11.74 3.73
CA ARG A 411 22.77 -10.66 4.26
C ARG A 411 22.87 -10.57 5.78
N LEU A 412 22.73 -11.69 6.49
CA LEU A 412 22.84 -11.72 7.96
C LEU A 412 24.21 -11.24 8.45
N ALA A 413 25.29 -11.64 7.79
CA ALA A 413 26.63 -11.18 8.12
C ALA A 413 26.79 -9.67 7.91
N GLU A 414 26.29 -9.15 6.78
CA GLU A 414 26.31 -7.72 6.46
C GLU A 414 25.55 -6.90 7.50
N GLU A 415 24.29 -7.25 7.78
CA GLU A 415 23.48 -6.52 8.76
C GLU A 415 24.09 -6.58 10.18
N MET A 416 24.61 -7.75 10.58
CA MET A 416 25.31 -7.90 11.85
C MET A 416 26.55 -7.00 11.90
N HIS A 417 27.31 -6.86 10.81
CA HIS A 417 28.49 -5.99 10.75
C HIS A 417 28.17 -4.50 10.74
N THR A 418 27.00 -4.11 10.24
CA THR A 418 26.52 -2.71 10.26
C THR A 418 25.85 -2.30 11.57
N HIS A 419 25.77 -3.20 12.56
CA HIS A 419 25.09 -2.92 13.81
C HIS A 419 25.78 -1.75 14.59
N PRO A 420 25.03 -0.73 15.06
CA PRO A 420 25.60 0.48 15.68
C PRO A 420 26.52 0.23 16.88
N TRP A 421 26.29 -0.86 17.62
CA TRP A 421 27.14 -1.27 18.75
C TRP A 421 28.63 -1.42 18.38
N TRP A 422 28.97 -1.75 17.13
CA TRP A 422 30.36 -1.87 16.69
C TRP A 422 31.11 -0.54 16.66
N GLU A 423 30.41 0.58 16.76
CA GLU A 423 31.00 1.92 16.90
C GLU A 423 31.31 2.25 18.36
N THR A 424 30.69 1.55 19.31
CA THR A 424 30.87 1.80 20.76
C THR A 424 32.02 1.00 21.38
N VAL A 425 32.59 0.04 20.64
CA VAL A 425 33.64 -0.86 21.15
C VAL A 425 35.02 -0.46 20.63
N GLY A 426 36.02 -0.41 21.52
CA GLY A 426 37.41 -0.12 21.17
C GLY A 426 38.12 -1.31 20.52
N ASP A 427 38.06 -2.49 21.14
CA ASP A 427 38.61 -3.73 20.59
C ASP A 427 37.51 -4.56 19.91
N ARG A 428 37.43 -4.44 18.58
CA ARG A 428 36.47 -5.19 17.76
C ARG A 428 36.74 -6.69 17.72
N HIS A 429 37.98 -7.13 17.90
CA HIS A 429 38.31 -8.56 17.88
C HIS A 429 37.77 -9.23 19.16
N ALA A 430 38.14 -8.70 20.32
CA ALA A 430 37.65 -9.19 21.61
C ALA A 430 36.11 -9.12 21.71
N ALA A 431 35.50 -8.06 21.19
CA ALA A 431 34.03 -7.92 21.13
C ALA A 431 33.35 -9.02 20.28
N ARG A 432 33.98 -9.48 19.19
CA ARG A 432 33.46 -10.59 18.34
C ARG A 432 33.53 -11.94 19.03
N GLU A 433 34.61 -12.18 19.79
CA GLU A 433 34.74 -13.38 20.61
C GLU A 433 33.68 -13.38 21.72
N ALA A 434 33.51 -12.25 22.40
CA ALA A 434 32.49 -12.07 23.42
C ALA A 434 31.06 -12.28 22.86
N LEU A 435 30.76 -11.76 21.67
CA LEU A 435 29.48 -11.98 20.98
C LEU A 435 29.26 -13.47 20.66
N THR A 436 30.29 -14.17 20.17
CA THR A 436 30.18 -15.60 19.89
C THR A 436 29.97 -16.41 21.17
N HIS A 437 30.61 -16.01 22.27
CA HIS A 437 30.40 -16.60 23.58
C HIS A 437 28.95 -16.40 24.08
N ALA A 438 28.44 -15.16 24.04
CA ALA A 438 27.05 -14.86 24.42
C ALA A 438 26.02 -15.61 23.55
N ALA A 439 26.31 -15.78 22.26
CA ALA A 439 25.43 -16.51 21.35
C ALA A 439 25.37 -18.02 21.66
N THR A 440 26.44 -18.60 22.19
CA THR A 440 26.56 -20.03 22.48
C THR A 440 26.18 -20.40 23.92
N HIS A 441 26.32 -19.46 24.86
CA HIS A 441 26.05 -19.67 26.28
C HIS A 441 24.91 -18.75 26.73
N ASP A 442 23.79 -19.31 27.19
CA ASP A 442 22.64 -18.52 27.70
C ASP A 442 22.89 -17.83 29.05
N THR A 443 24.09 -17.98 29.62
CA THR A 443 24.46 -17.40 30.90
C THR A 443 24.93 -15.95 30.73
N ALA A 444 24.18 -15.02 31.32
CA ALA A 444 24.40 -13.57 31.23
C ALA A 444 25.62 -13.02 32.00
N SER A 445 26.54 -13.87 32.45
CA SER A 445 27.75 -13.44 33.14
C SER A 445 28.90 -14.39 32.85
N TRP A 446 29.88 -13.93 32.09
CA TRP A 446 31.21 -14.53 32.02
C TRP A 446 32.21 -13.59 32.68
N THR A 447 32.81 -14.03 33.79
CA THR A 447 34.02 -13.42 34.35
C THR A 447 35.24 -14.18 33.82
N VAL A 448 36.08 -13.51 33.04
CA VAL A 448 37.38 -14.04 32.63
C VAL A 448 38.27 -14.17 33.86
N ARG A 449 38.84 -15.37 34.06
CA ARG A 449 39.97 -15.53 34.97
C ARG A 449 41.16 -14.74 34.40
N PRO A 450 41.78 -13.80 35.15
CA PRO A 450 42.94 -13.08 34.66
C PRO A 450 44.06 -14.07 34.30
N GLY A 451 44.59 -13.94 33.09
CA GLY A 451 45.62 -14.80 32.55
C GLY A 451 46.87 -14.82 33.44
N ILE A 452 47.37 -16.02 33.70
CA ILE A 452 48.68 -16.26 34.29
C ILE A 452 49.71 -15.66 33.33
N GLY A 453 50.39 -14.60 33.77
CA GLY A 453 51.50 -13.99 33.03
C GLY A 453 52.69 -14.96 32.89
N PRO A 454 53.61 -14.68 31.95
CA PRO A 454 54.71 -15.59 31.66
C PRO A 454 55.67 -15.67 32.85
N ALA A 455 56.03 -16.90 33.22
CA ALA A 455 57.07 -17.18 34.20
C ALA A 455 58.41 -16.63 33.69
N VAL A 456 58.91 -15.59 34.35
CA VAL A 456 60.29 -15.13 34.22
C VAL A 456 61.16 -16.13 34.98
N GLN A 457 61.90 -16.96 34.24
CA GLN A 457 63.08 -17.63 34.79
C GLN A 457 64.23 -16.60 34.83
N GLY A 458 64.66 -16.25 36.04
CA GLY A 458 65.85 -15.44 36.30
C GLY A 458 66.79 -16.20 37.22
N GLU A 459 68.02 -16.33 36.77
CA GLU A 459 69.11 -17.16 37.29
C GLU A 459 69.62 -16.80 38.69
N VAL A 460 70.27 -17.82 39.25
CA VAL A 460 71.09 -17.90 40.44
C VAL A 460 72.27 -16.92 40.43
N VAL A 461 72.52 -16.28 41.58
CA VAL A 461 73.87 -16.07 42.13
C VAL A 461 73.86 -16.56 43.57
#